data_AF-A0A6M8VU88-F1
#
_entry.id   AF-A0A6M8VU88-F1
#
_cell.length_a   1.000
_cell.length_b   1.000
_cell.length_c   1.000
_cell.angle_alpha   90.00
_cell.angle_beta   90.00
_cell.angle_gamma   90.00
#
_symmetry.space_group_name_H-M   'P 1'
#
loop_
_entity.id
_entity.type
_entity.pdbx_description
1 polymer ?
#
loop_
_entity_poly.entity_id
_entity_poly.type
_entity_poly.pdbx_seq_one_letter_code
_entity_poly.pdbx_strand_id
1 'polypeptide(L)'
;MAFRTKNGFSKMRLRHRFRTSIIMGLLAMGPIGCMSLPEKPSNGHGREPIPAQAPIPTSRWAEEDLEFRNNCLDPLNGDSPENEAEQRLADILDNIEEKGGAAGKALIEFIRAQKDLRFSLEEMPAGLHGYYDSELEAVHLDKNNNDAELTATLIHELVHVYQNKTGAHSRAAIGKDIHYAMAMELASEAGAEAIAVRIAHEMKQNAAPEIWDAYQSNFPDYADMGVAYQDTYDEDIKTKTHEEAAQFAGEMAYEQYFQAQWRLDFYNLKTMTQVMRHYAAADSIAAYVDRDQTDIEAQKMANLPGGISFSRNSDALDNDEIFGFGKNAQILRYLADAFEAHRKGENSETNAETLDKFGLLAGVDFKAAVNDLLDKEKAPNIVVALIMQAQAQGIQDKLLARQAEKILEQAPVRVITEPLIIRITPAMKEDAGHRHSHMPRNTPPKKDR
;
A
#
# COMPACT_ATOMS: atom_id res chain seq x y z
N MET A 1 38.31 -56.65 13.53
CA MET A 1 38.35 -55.23 13.93
C MET A 1 37.48 -54.45 12.95
N ALA A 2 36.29 -54.04 13.37
CA ALA A 2 35.35 -53.26 12.58
C ALA A 2 34.90 -52.08 13.45
N PHE A 3 35.19 -50.86 13.03
CA PHE A 3 34.77 -49.64 13.72
C PHE A 3 33.37 -49.24 13.26
N ARG A 4 32.45 -49.26 14.22
CA ARG A 4 31.06 -48.84 14.11
C ARG A 4 30.99 -47.39 14.59
N THR A 5 30.71 -46.42 13.72
CA THR A 5 30.42 -45.04 14.14
C THR A 5 28.92 -44.83 14.22
N LYS A 6 28.43 -44.61 15.44
CA LYS A 6 27.13 -44.01 15.73
C LYS A 6 27.22 -42.52 15.50
N ASN A 7 26.27 -41.92 14.80
CA ASN A 7 25.88 -40.52 14.99
C ASN A 7 24.39 -40.40 14.67
N GLY A 8 23.57 -40.44 15.74
CA GLY A 8 22.18 -40.02 15.69
C GLY A 8 22.13 -38.52 15.98
N PHE A 9 21.72 -37.73 14.98
CA PHE A 9 21.32 -36.34 15.18
C PHE A 9 19.81 -36.23 15.03
N SER A 10 19.19 -35.85 16.14
CA SER A 10 17.77 -35.58 16.35
C SER A 10 17.24 -34.53 15.36
N LYS A 11 16.41 -34.96 14.40
CA LYS A 11 15.52 -34.08 13.62
C LYS A 11 14.21 -33.90 14.38
N MET A 12 14.14 -32.90 15.25
CA MET A 12 12.87 -32.28 15.63
C MET A 12 13.13 -30.94 16.33
N ARG A 13 12.29 -29.96 16.00
CA ARG A 13 12.18 -28.60 16.57
C ARG A 13 13.09 -27.51 15.99
N LEU A 14 12.91 -27.18 14.71
CA LEU A 14 13.23 -25.81 14.22
C LEU A 14 12.28 -25.30 13.12
N ARG A 15 11.07 -25.88 12.98
CA ARG A 15 10.08 -25.48 11.96
C ARG A 15 8.92 -24.65 12.48
N HIS A 16 8.82 -24.40 13.79
CA HIS A 16 7.60 -23.83 14.37
C HIS A 16 7.67 -22.34 14.72
N ARG A 17 8.87 -21.73 14.80
CA ARG A 17 9.02 -20.33 15.25
C ARG A 17 9.13 -19.29 14.14
N PHE A 18 9.26 -19.69 12.87
CA PHE A 18 9.36 -18.76 11.74
C PHE A 18 8.01 -18.57 10.99
N ARG A 19 6.99 -19.37 11.31
CA ARG A 19 5.66 -19.30 10.68
C ARG A 19 4.69 -18.34 11.38
N THR A 20 4.91 -18.02 12.65
CA THR A 20 3.86 -17.38 13.47
C THR A 20 3.77 -15.87 13.29
N SER A 21 4.85 -15.18 12.92
CA SER A 21 4.87 -13.71 12.86
C SER A 21 4.35 -13.14 11.53
N ILE A 22 4.50 -13.86 10.41
CA ILE A 22 3.98 -13.44 9.10
C ILE A 22 2.51 -13.87 8.93
N ILE A 23 2.10 -14.99 9.54
CA ILE A 23 0.75 -15.54 9.36
C ILE A 23 -0.31 -14.80 10.19
N MET A 24 0.03 -14.20 11.34
CA MET A 24 -0.97 -13.49 12.17
C MET A 24 -1.45 -12.17 11.53
N GLY A 25 -0.59 -11.41 10.84
CA GLY A 25 -1.02 -10.19 10.11
C GLY A 25 -1.74 -10.49 8.78
N LEU A 26 -1.53 -11.69 8.21
CA LEU A 26 -2.13 -12.12 6.94
C LEU A 26 -3.52 -12.77 7.09
N LEU A 27 -3.94 -13.13 8.32
CA LEU A 27 -5.22 -13.79 8.60
C LEU A 27 -6.34 -12.82 9.00
N ALA A 28 -6.03 -11.53 9.17
CA ALA A 28 -6.93 -10.46 9.59
C ALA A 28 -7.68 -9.77 8.44
N MET A 29 -7.55 -10.24 7.20
CA MET A 29 -8.20 -9.62 6.05
C MET A 29 -9.58 -10.26 5.81
N GLY A 30 -10.61 -9.64 6.39
CA GLY A 30 -12.00 -9.87 6.04
C GLY A 30 -12.31 -9.49 4.58
N PRO A 31 -13.52 -9.81 4.09
CA PRO A 31 -13.89 -9.54 2.72
C PRO A 31 -14.01 -8.03 2.50
N ILE A 32 -13.30 -7.49 1.52
CA ILE A 32 -13.50 -6.11 1.06
C ILE A 32 -13.95 -6.16 -0.40
N GLY A 33 -15.14 -5.61 -0.62
CA GLY A 33 -15.77 -5.17 -1.88
C GLY A 33 -15.43 -5.90 -3.17
N CYS A 34 -16.34 -6.75 -3.63
CA CYS A 34 -16.25 -7.40 -4.95
C CYS A 34 -16.89 -6.54 -6.05
N MET A 35 -16.11 -6.18 -7.07
CA MET A 35 -16.63 -5.69 -8.34
C MET A 35 -17.50 -6.74 -9.08
N SER A 36 -18.47 -6.22 -9.84
CA SER A 36 -19.31 -6.95 -10.79
C SER A 36 -18.59 -7.23 -12.12
N LEU A 37 -18.88 -8.40 -12.73
CA LEU A 37 -18.38 -8.88 -14.02
C LEU A 37 -19.16 -8.31 -15.23
N PRO A 38 -18.54 -8.05 -16.39
CA PRO A 38 -19.25 -7.77 -17.65
C PRO A 38 -19.12 -8.88 -18.71
N GLU A 39 -20.12 -9.75 -18.89
CA GLU A 39 -20.04 -10.80 -19.92
C GLU A 39 -19.98 -10.30 -21.39
N LYS A 40 -19.13 -11.01 -22.13
CA LYS A 40 -18.64 -10.87 -23.53
C LYS A 40 -19.70 -10.96 -24.66
N PRO A 41 -19.32 -10.57 -25.90
CA PRO A 41 -20.12 -10.79 -27.10
C PRO A 41 -19.79 -12.14 -27.78
N SER A 42 -20.76 -12.71 -28.50
CA SER A 42 -20.47 -13.61 -29.63
C SER A 42 -21.47 -13.39 -30.77
N ASN A 43 -20.97 -13.37 -32.00
CA ASN A 43 -21.72 -13.07 -33.23
C ASN A 43 -22.34 -14.32 -33.86
N GLY A 44 -23.60 -14.19 -34.31
CA GLY A 44 -24.03 -14.61 -35.66
C GLY A 44 -24.78 -15.95 -35.82
N HIS A 45 -26.12 -15.92 -35.80
CA HIS A 45 -27.03 -16.18 -36.94
C HIS A 45 -28.50 -16.30 -36.45
N GLY A 46 -29.42 -15.64 -37.14
CA GLY A 46 -30.66 -15.14 -36.56
C GLY A 46 -31.85 -16.10 -36.38
N ARG A 47 -32.76 -15.71 -35.49
CA ARG A 47 -34.24 -15.80 -35.60
C ARG A 47 -34.94 -15.20 -34.36
N GLU A 48 -36.05 -14.53 -34.63
CA GLU A 48 -37.19 -14.08 -33.79
C GLU A 48 -36.97 -13.17 -32.54
N PRO A 49 -37.86 -12.19 -32.30
CA PRO A 49 -37.80 -11.32 -31.13
C PRO A 49 -38.20 -12.09 -29.86
N ILE A 50 -37.24 -12.22 -28.94
CA ILE A 50 -37.44 -12.82 -27.61
C ILE A 50 -38.09 -11.76 -26.69
N PRO A 51 -39.10 -12.11 -25.88
CA PRO A 51 -39.78 -11.16 -25.01
C PRO A 51 -38.84 -10.63 -23.94
N ALA A 52 -39.09 -9.38 -23.50
CA ALA A 52 -38.34 -8.69 -22.47
C ALA A 52 -38.03 -9.62 -21.28
N GLN A 53 -36.74 -9.94 -21.09
CA GLN A 53 -36.29 -10.72 -19.96
C GLN A 53 -36.48 -9.90 -18.67
N ALA A 54 -37.05 -10.54 -17.65
CA ALA A 54 -37.17 -9.99 -16.31
C ALA A 54 -35.77 -9.72 -15.72
N PRO A 55 -35.60 -8.65 -14.92
CA PRO A 55 -34.31 -8.31 -14.32
C PRO A 55 -33.76 -9.45 -13.45
N ILE A 56 -32.44 -9.63 -13.54
CA ILE A 56 -31.66 -10.57 -12.71
C ILE A 56 -31.68 -10.04 -11.26
N PRO A 57 -31.94 -10.88 -10.23
CA PRO A 57 -32.03 -10.42 -8.85
C PRO A 57 -30.65 -10.05 -8.29
N THR A 58 -30.52 -8.81 -7.80
CA THR A 58 -29.39 -8.23 -7.05
C THR A 58 -29.28 -8.74 -5.59
N SER A 59 -29.89 -9.88 -5.26
CA SER A 59 -30.40 -10.10 -3.90
C SER A 59 -29.39 -10.58 -2.85
N ARG A 60 -28.17 -11.03 -3.20
CA ARG A 60 -27.20 -11.47 -2.17
C ARG A 60 -26.54 -10.29 -1.45
N TRP A 61 -26.25 -9.22 -2.19
CA TRP A 61 -25.64 -8.01 -1.64
C TRP A 61 -26.68 -7.03 -1.12
N ALA A 62 -27.93 -7.09 -1.60
CA ALA A 62 -28.98 -6.21 -1.13
C ALA A 62 -29.33 -6.48 0.36
N GLU A 63 -29.28 -7.74 0.82
CA GLU A 63 -29.54 -8.08 2.23
C GLU A 63 -28.35 -7.73 3.14
N GLU A 64 -27.11 -7.99 2.72
CA GLU A 64 -25.89 -7.58 3.45
C GLU A 64 -25.73 -6.05 3.46
N ASP A 65 -26.05 -5.34 2.36
CA ASP A 65 -26.06 -3.88 2.29
C ASP A 65 -27.22 -3.28 3.14
N LEU A 66 -28.37 -3.97 3.24
CA LEU A 66 -29.45 -3.57 4.15
C LEU A 66 -29.07 -3.77 5.62
N GLU A 67 -28.49 -4.91 5.99
CA GLU A 67 -28.03 -5.17 7.35
C GLU A 67 -26.88 -4.22 7.74
N PHE A 68 -25.96 -3.95 6.81
CA PHE A 68 -24.92 -2.95 6.96
C PHE A 68 -25.50 -1.55 7.18
N ARG A 69 -26.38 -1.08 6.28
CA ARG A 69 -27.02 0.25 6.39
C ARG A 69 -27.84 0.41 7.68
N ASN A 70 -28.43 -0.67 8.19
CA ASN A 70 -29.17 -0.66 9.46
C ASN A 70 -28.24 -0.56 10.68
N ASN A 71 -26.94 -0.84 10.53
CA ASN A 71 -25.92 -0.73 11.58
C ASN A 71 -24.99 0.49 11.39
N CYS A 72 -25.18 1.27 10.33
CA CYS A 72 -24.42 2.49 10.08
C CYS A 72 -24.83 3.63 11.02
N LEU A 73 -23.83 4.38 11.45
CA LEU A 73 -23.94 5.61 12.25
C LEU A 73 -23.86 6.82 11.31
N ASP A 74 -24.59 7.89 11.64
CA ASP A 74 -24.58 9.17 10.92
C ASP A 74 -24.15 10.35 11.83
N PRO A 75 -22.92 10.32 12.37
CA PRO A 75 -22.41 11.38 13.26
C PRO A 75 -22.30 12.76 12.61
N LEU A 76 -22.59 12.87 11.30
CA LEU A 76 -22.62 14.14 10.56
C LEU A 76 -23.99 14.83 10.64
N ASN A 77 -25.04 14.12 11.07
CA ASN A 77 -26.38 14.67 11.24
C ASN A 77 -26.49 15.48 12.56
N GLY A 78 -25.80 16.63 12.55
CA GLY A 78 -25.32 17.39 13.71
C GLY A 78 -26.32 18.01 14.68
N ASP A 79 -27.57 17.57 14.75
CA ASP A 79 -28.53 18.08 15.74
C ASP A 79 -29.03 17.02 16.73
N SER A 80 -28.90 15.71 16.45
CA SER A 80 -29.45 14.66 17.31
C SER A 80 -28.83 13.28 17.03
N PRO A 81 -27.68 12.94 17.63
CA PRO A 81 -27.16 11.58 17.58
C PRO A 81 -28.20 10.58 18.11
N GLU A 82 -28.43 9.48 17.39
CA GLU A 82 -29.49 8.53 17.76
C GLU A 82 -29.07 7.62 18.92
N ASN A 83 -27.75 7.47 19.15
CA ASN A 83 -27.19 6.59 20.17
C ASN A 83 -25.80 7.04 20.68
N GLU A 84 -25.28 6.36 21.71
CA GLU A 84 -23.98 6.67 22.34
C GLU A 84 -22.78 6.53 21.37
N ALA A 85 -22.83 5.57 20.44
CA ALA A 85 -21.76 5.36 19.48
C ALA A 85 -21.70 6.52 18.45
N GLU A 86 -22.85 7.00 18.02
CA GLU A 86 -22.97 8.16 17.14
C GLU A 86 -22.55 9.45 17.85
N GLN A 87 -22.97 9.66 19.10
CA GLN A 87 -22.54 10.80 19.91
C GLN A 87 -21.01 10.78 20.08
N ARG A 88 -20.43 9.61 20.40
CA ARG A 88 -18.99 9.45 20.55
C ARG A 88 -18.23 9.83 19.28
N LEU A 89 -18.69 9.40 18.11
CA LEU A 89 -18.06 9.78 16.84
C LEU A 89 -18.25 11.27 16.52
N ALA A 90 -19.42 11.84 16.81
CA ALA A 90 -19.67 13.28 16.66
C ALA A 90 -18.71 14.10 17.54
N ASP A 91 -18.54 13.71 18.81
CA ASP A 91 -17.60 14.35 19.74
C ASP A 91 -16.14 14.27 19.23
N ILE A 92 -15.75 13.13 18.65
CA ILE A 92 -14.42 12.97 18.04
C ILE A 92 -14.25 13.91 16.84
N LEU A 93 -15.23 13.98 15.94
CA LEU A 93 -15.19 14.87 14.77
C LEU A 93 -15.12 16.35 15.19
N ASP A 94 -15.91 16.75 16.18
CA ASP A 94 -15.88 18.08 16.77
C ASP A 94 -14.50 18.37 17.39
N ASN A 95 -13.90 17.40 18.08
CA ASN A 95 -12.56 17.54 18.65
C ASN A 95 -11.47 17.70 17.58
N ILE A 96 -11.54 16.95 16.47
CA ILE A 96 -10.63 17.12 15.32
C ILE A 96 -10.81 18.52 14.71
N GLU A 97 -12.04 19.00 14.56
CA GLU A 97 -12.33 20.33 14.02
C GLU A 97 -11.80 21.45 14.92
N GLU A 98 -12.00 21.33 16.24
CA GLU A 98 -11.59 22.35 17.21
C GLU A 98 -10.08 22.35 17.48
N LYS A 99 -9.49 21.16 17.64
CA LYS A 99 -8.09 21.01 18.08
C LYS A 99 -7.14 20.68 16.95
N GLY A 100 -7.61 20.16 15.83
CA GLY A 100 -6.76 19.78 14.69
C GLY A 100 -6.22 20.95 13.87
N GLY A 101 -6.29 22.18 14.38
CA GLY A 101 -5.75 23.37 13.75
C GLY A 101 -6.40 23.68 12.40
N ALA A 102 -5.64 24.29 11.49
CA ALA A 102 -6.17 24.66 10.18
C ALA A 102 -6.39 23.43 9.30
N ALA A 103 -5.53 22.41 9.41
CA ALA A 103 -5.62 21.19 8.60
C ALA A 103 -6.82 20.33 9.02
N GLY A 104 -6.97 20.07 10.32
CA GLY A 104 -8.08 19.29 10.87
C GLY A 104 -9.42 19.95 10.58
N LYS A 105 -9.53 21.27 10.81
CA LYS A 105 -10.75 22.01 10.50
C LYS A 105 -11.13 21.91 9.01
N ALA A 106 -10.19 22.13 8.10
CA ALA A 106 -10.46 22.07 6.67
C ALA A 106 -10.89 20.65 6.22
N LEU A 107 -10.30 19.60 6.82
CA LEU A 107 -10.72 18.23 6.60
C LEU A 107 -12.15 17.99 7.08
N ILE A 108 -12.48 18.35 8.32
CA ILE A 108 -13.83 18.13 8.86
C ILE A 108 -14.89 18.93 8.12
N GLU A 109 -14.63 20.18 7.73
CA GLU A 109 -15.54 20.98 6.89
C GLU A 109 -15.85 20.27 5.56
N PHE A 110 -14.85 19.66 4.92
CA PHE A 110 -15.04 18.86 3.71
C PHE A 110 -15.88 17.61 3.98
N ILE A 111 -15.61 16.90 5.09
CA ILE A 111 -16.29 15.65 5.45
C ILE A 111 -17.76 15.89 5.79
N ARG A 112 -18.09 16.96 6.53
CA ARG A 112 -19.49 17.33 6.83
C ARG A 112 -20.31 17.65 5.57
N ALA A 113 -19.66 18.00 4.46
CA ALA A 113 -20.33 18.22 3.18
C ALA A 113 -20.72 16.90 2.47
N GLN A 114 -20.21 15.74 2.92
CA GLN A 114 -20.45 14.42 2.33
C GLN A 114 -21.69 13.75 2.94
N LYS A 115 -22.88 14.08 2.42
CA LYS A 115 -24.17 13.61 2.98
C LYS A 115 -24.38 12.09 2.94
N ASP A 116 -23.66 11.40 2.06
CA ASP A 116 -23.79 9.97 1.85
C ASP A 116 -22.71 9.17 2.62
N LEU A 117 -21.75 9.85 3.26
CA LEU A 117 -20.73 9.19 4.08
C LEU A 117 -21.37 8.60 5.34
N ARG A 118 -21.01 7.37 5.66
CA ARG A 118 -21.46 6.66 6.86
C ARG A 118 -20.29 6.19 7.71
N PHE A 119 -20.58 5.84 8.96
CA PHE A 119 -19.57 5.38 9.90
C PHE A 119 -20.03 4.09 10.58
N SER A 120 -19.10 3.28 11.05
CA SER A 120 -19.41 2.13 11.90
C SER A 120 -18.35 1.94 12.98
N LEU A 121 -18.80 1.47 14.15
CA LEU A 121 -17.93 0.98 15.23
C LEU A 121 -18.16 -0.52 15.38
N GLU A 122 -17.20 -1.32 14.95
CA GLU A 122 -17.33 -2.77 14.91
C GLU A 122 -16.12 -3.50 15.51
N GLU A 123 -16.24 -4.80 15.77
CA GLU A 123 -15.10 -5.58 16.25
C GLU A 123 -14.19 -5.92 15.09
N MET A 124 -12.97 -5.40 15.11
CA MET A 124 -12.02 -5.64 14.03
C MET A 124 -11.05 -6.79 14.34
N PRO A 125 -10.54 -7.46 13.31
CA PRO A 125 -9.43 -8.40 13.46
C PRO A 125 -8.20 -7.73 14.09
N ALA A 126 -7.42 -8.51 14.84
CA ALA A 126 -6.23 -8.00 15.51
C ALA A 126 -5.26 -7.31 14.53
N GLY A 127 -4.89 -6.06 14.84
CA GLY A 127 -3.99 -5.23 14.04
C GLY A 127 -4.69 -4.39 12.96
N LEU A 128 -6.02 -4.50 12.81
CA LEU A 128 -6.81 -3.60 11.99
C LEU A 128 -7.54 -2.61 12.91
N HIS A 129 -7.25 -1.32 12.76
CA HIS A 129 -7.84 -0.27 13.61
C HIS A 129 -8.99 0.47 12.93
N GLY A 130 -8.98 0.50 11.61
CA GLY A 130 -10.00 1.12 10.78
C GLY A 130 -9.72 0.89 9.30
N TYR A 131 -10.71 1.21 8.47
CA TYR A 131 -10.55 1.32 7.02
C TYR A 131 -11.71 2.12 6.40
N TYR A 132 -11.43 2.78 5.27
CA TYR A 132 -12.45 3.37 4.41
C TYR A 132 -12.88 2.42 3.28
N ASP A 133 -14.18 2.14 3.19
CA ASP A 133 -14.79 1.46 2.06
C ASP A 133 -15.41 2.48 1.08
N SER A 134 -14.77 2.66 -0.07
CA SER A 134 -15.25 3.57 -1.11
C SER A 134 -16.50 3.08 -1.83
N GLU A 135 -16.81 1.78 -1.81
CA GLU A 135 -18.00 1.22 -2.47
C GLU A 135 -19.26 1.46 -1.62
N LEU A 136 -19.13 1.26 -0.30
CA LEU A 136 -20.20 1.50 0.67
C LEU A 136 -20.27 2.96 1.15
N GLU A 137 -19.29 3.78 0.76
CA GLU A 137 -19.09 5.13 1.26
C GLU A 137 -19.10 5.19 2.79
N ALA A 138 -18.32 4.30 3.42
CA ALA A 138 -18.32 4.14 4.87
C ALA A 138 -16.92 4.07 5.47
N VAL A 139 -16.75 4.69 6.63
CA VAL A 139 -15.56 4.56 7.47
C VAL A 139 -15.86 3.58 8.59
N HIS A 140 -15.05 2.54 8.68
CA HIS A 140 -15.15 1.50 9.69
C HIS A 140 -14.03 1.71 10.72
N LEU A 141 -14.34 1.63 12.00
CA LEU A 141 -13.36 1.77 13.08
C LEU A 141 -13.54 0.67 14.14
N ASP A 142 -12.44 0.23 14.75
CA ASP A 142 -12.48 -0.77 15.82
C ASP A 142 -13.15 -0.20 17.08
N LYS A 143 -14.31 -0.74 17.44
CA LYS A 143 -15.07 -0.34 18.64
C LYS A 143 -14.27 -0.49 19.93
N ASN A 144 -13.23 -1.34 19.94
CA ASN A 144 -12.40 -1.59 21.13
C ASN A 144 -11.33 -0.51 21.37
N ASN A 145 -11.05 0.32 20.37
CA ASN A 145 -10.16 1.45 20.51
C ASN A 145 -10.76 2.50 21.46
N ASN A 146 -9.93 3.12 22.30
CA ASN A 146 -10.31 4.30 23.08
C ASN A 146 -10.38 5.55 22.18
N ASP A 147 -10.93 6.65 22.70
CA ASP A 147 -11.21 7.86 21.89
C ASP A 147 -9.97 8.44 21.23
N ALA A 148 -8.82 8.39 21.89
CA ALA A 148 -7.59 8.93 21.32
C ALA A 148 -7.10 8.08 20.13
N GLU A 149 -7.23 6.76 20.23
CA GLU A 149 -6.84 5.82 19.16
C GLU A 149 -7.84 5.89 18.00
N LEU A 150 -9.14 5.96 18.30
CA LEU A 150 -10.18 6.20 17.29
C LEU A 150 -9.96 7.50 16.55
N THR A 151 -9.62 8.58 17.26
CA THR A 151 -9.34 9.89 16.64
C THR A 151 -8.17 9.78 15.68
N ALA A 152 -7.05 9.18 16.11
CA ALA A 152 -5.86 9.05 15.28
C ALA A 152 -6.13 8.21 14.01
N THR A 153 -6.82 7.07 14.15
CA THR A 153 -7.24 6.26 12.99
C THR A 153 -8.22 7.02 12.10
N LEU A 154 -9.23 7.65 12.68
CA LEU A 154 -10.28 8.33 11.94
C LEU A 154 -9.70 9.44 11.05
N ILE A 155 -8.74 10.23 11.55
CA ILE A 155 -8.10 11.26 10.73
C ILE A 155 -7.53 10.65 9.45
N HIS A 156 -6.78 9.55 9.55
CA HIS A 156 -6.21 8.85 8.39
C HIS A 156 -7.30 8.41 7.40
N GLU A 157 -8.35 7.74 7.89
CA GLU A 157 -9.44 7.25 7.03
C GLU A 157 -10.23 8.40 6.36
N LEU A 158 -10.42 9.53 7.05
CA LEU A 158 -11.06 10.71 6.46
C LEU A 158 -10.22 11.31 5.32
N VAL A 159 -8.89 11.17 5.34
CA VAL A 159 -8.07 11.56 4.19
C VAL A 159 -8.32 10.66 2.99
N HIS A 160 -8.50 9.36 3.19
CA HIS A 160 -8.91 8.45 2.10
C HIS A 160 -10.28 8.81 1.53
N VAL A 161 -11.23 9.24 2.36
CA VAL A 161 -12.51 9.79 1.89
C VAL A 161 -12.25 11.01 0.99
N TYR A 162 -11.41 11.95 1.42
CA TYR A 162 -11.06 13.13 0.62
C TYR A 162 -10.39 12.76 -0.71
N GLN A 163 -9.39 11.88 -0.68
CA GLN A 163 -8.66 11.43 -1.87
C GLN A 163 -9.61 10.76 -2.88
N ASN A 164 -10.56 9.94 -2.41
CA ASN A 164 -11.56 9.30 -3.26
C ASN A 164 -12.56 10.32 -3.84
N LYS A 165 -13.15 11.17 -2.99
CA LYS A 165 -14.20 12.13 -3.40
C LYS A 165 -13.69 13.23 -4.33
N THR A 166 -12.40 13.57 -4.26
CA THR A 166 -11.77 14.52 -5.20
C THR A 166 -11.26 13.86 -6.48
N GLY A 167 -11.32 12.52 -6.57
CA GLY A 167 -10.79 11.74 -7.69
C GLY A 167 -9.26 11.68 -7.73
N ALA A 168 -8.57 12.08 -6.65
CA ALA A 168 -7.12 11.85 -6.51
C ALA A 168 -6.82 10.35 -6.51
N HIS A 169 -7.62 9.57 -5.77
CA HIS A 169 -7.53 8.12 -5.69
C HIS A 169 -8.76 7.46 -6.31
N SER A 170 -8.69 7.16 -7.62
CA SER A 170 -9.77 6.48 -8.35
C SER A 170 -9.49 4.99 -8.48
N ARG A 171 -10.18 4.14 -7.71
CA ARG A 171 -10.07 2.67 -7.81
C ARG A 171 -10.30 2.16 -9.24
N ALA A 172 -11.23 2.77 -9.99
CA ALA A 172 -11.50 2.42 -11.38
C ALA A 172 -10.31 2.67 -12.33
N ALA A 173 -9.42 3.60 -11.98
CA ALA A 173 -8.19 3.88 -12.72
C ALA A 173 -7.03 2.96 -12.30
N ILE A 174 -7.03 2.47 -11.06
CA ILE A 174 -5.94 1.71 -10.42
C ILE A 174 -5.95 0.23 -10.83
N GLY A 175 -7.09 -0.35 -11.24
CA GLY A 175 -7.17 -1.78 -11.55
C GLY A 175 -6.56 -2.25 -12.90
N LYS A 176 -5.79 -1.42 -13.63
CA LYS A 176 -5.52 -1.63 -15.07
C LYS A 176 -4.05 -1.67 -15.51
N ASP A 177 -3.13 -1.32 -14.63
CA ASP A 177 -1.68 -1.46 -14.82
C ASP A 177 -1.08 -1.66 -13.43
N ILE A 178 -0.27 -2.69 -13.23
CA ILE A 178 0.18 -3.04 -11.88
C ILE A 178 1.12 -2.00 -11.27
N HIS A 179 2.00 -1.41 -12.07
CA HIS A 179 3.01 -0.45 -11.59
C HIS A 179 2.35 0.88 -11.27
N TYR A 180 1.43 1.33 -12.14
CA TYR A 180 0.57 2.47 -11.85
C TYR A 180 -0.22 2.26 -10.55
N ALA A 181 -0.83 1.07 -10.39
CA ALA A 181 -1.64 0.77 -9.23
C ALA A 181 -0.83 0.87 -7.94
N MET A 182 0.36 0.25 -7.95
CA MET A 182 1.29 0.27 -6.82
C MET A 182 1.74 1.69 -6.48
N ALA A 183 2.14 2.48 -7.49
CA ALA A 183 2.57 3.85 -7.29
C ALA A 183 1.45 4.73 -6.71
N MET A 184 0.22 4.56 -7.20
CA MET A 184 -0.94 5.31 -6.72
C MET A 184 -1.33 4.94 -5.29
N GLU A 185 -1.37 3.64 -4.96
CA GLU A 185 -1.66 3.19 -3.59
C GLU A 185 -0.59 3.70 -2.61
N LEU A 186 0.70 3.53 -2.94
CA LEU A 186 1.79 3.98 -2.06
C LEU A 186 1.76 5.49 -1.83
N ALA A 187 1.55 6.28 -2.89
CA ALA A 187 1.43 7.74 -2.76
C ALA A 187 0.17 8.14 -1.96
N SER A 188 -0.93 7.41 -2.12
CA SER A 188 -2.19 7.64 -1.38
C SER A 188 -1.99 7.44 0.12
N GLU A 189 -1.37 6.33 0.50
CA GLU A 189 -1.12 5.97 1.90
C GLU A 189 -0.07 6.88 2.54
N ALA A 190 1.01 7.21 1.82
CA ALA A 190 1.99 8.20 2.25
C ALA A 190 1.36 9.58 2.50
N GLY A 191 0.45 10.00 1.60
CA GLY A 191 -0.30 11.24 1.73
C GLY A 191 -1.24 11.24 2.92
N ALA A 192 -2.04 10.18 3.09
CA ALA A 192 -2.96 10.01 4.20
C ALA A 192 -2.24 10.08 5.54
N GLU A 193 -1.12 9.39 5.64
CA GLU A 193 -0.35 9.31 6.86
C GLU A 193 0.39 10.62 7.18
N ALA A 194 1.00 11.28 6.20
CA ALA A 194 1.63 12.60 6.41
C ALA A 194 0.62 13.66 6.88
N ILE A 195 -0.60 13.62 6.34
CA ILE A 195 -1.71 14.48 6.77
C ILE A 195 -2.14 14.14 8.20
N ALA A 196 -2.31 12.85 8.52
CA ALA A 196 -2.70 12.40 9.84
C ALA A 196 -1.70 12.82 10.92
N VAL A 197 -0.40 12.66 10.64
CA VAL A 197 0.69 13.12 11.50
C VAL A 197 0.59 14.62 11.76
N ARG A 198 0.40 15.43 10.70
CA ARG A 198 0.25 16.88 10.86
C ARG A 198 -0.92 17.23 11.78
N ILE A 199 -2.10 16.67 11.53
CA ILE A 199 -3.30 16.98 12.31
C ILE A 199 -3.11 16.55 13.76
N ALA A 200 -2.58 15.35 14.02
CA ALA A 200 -2.26 14.89 15.37
C ALA A 200 -1.26 15.82 16.08
N HIS A 201 -0.26 16.35 15.35
CA HIS A 201 0.66 17.33 15.89
C HIS A 201 -0.02 18.67 16.22
N GLU A 202 -0.91 19.16 15.34
CA GLU A 202 -1.71 20.37 15.60
C GLU A 202 -2.63 20.16 16.83
N MET A 203 -3.24 18.98 16.98
CA MET A 203 -4.01 18.61 18.19
C MET A 203 -3.17 18.64 19.46
N LYS A 204 -1.95 18.11 19.42
CA LYS A 204 -0.98 18.21 20.53
C LYS A 204 -0.68 19.65 20.91
N GLN A 205 -0.49 20.53 19.92
CA GLN A 205 -0.25 21.95 20.16
C GLN A 205 -1.49 22.68 20.73
N ASN A 206 -2.68 22.18 20.43
CA ASN A 206 -3.96 22.72 20.87
C ASN A 206 -4.54 22.01 22.10
N ALA A 207 -3.67 21.51 22.98
CA ALA A 207 -4.03 20.90 24.27
C ALA A 207 -4.80 19.57 24.21
N ALA A 208 -4.63 18.80 23.14
CA ALA A 208 -5.04 17.39 23.03
C ALA A 208 -3.81 16.48 22.74
N PRO A 209 -2.78 16.46 23.63
CA PRO A 209 -1.56 15.68 23.40
C PRO A 209 -1.79 14.16 23.35
N GLU A 210 -2.85 13.66 23.98
CA GLU A 210 -3.19 12.24 24.00
C GLU A 210 -3.42 11.64 22.61
N ILE A 211 -3.81 12.45 21.61
CA ILE A 211 -4.00 11.99 20.23
C ILE A 211 -2.65 11.72 19.56
N TRP A 212 -1.67 12.61 19.78
CA TRP A 212 -0.30 12.40 19.32
C TRP A 212 0.35 11.20 20.00
N ASP A 213 0.14 11.05 21.30
CA ASP A 213 0.67 9.92 22.06
C ASP A 213 0.04 8.60 21.60
N ALA A 214 -1.27 8.59 21.32
CA ALA A 214 -1.98 7.45 20.75
C ALA A 214 -1.45 7.12 19.34
N TYR A 215 -1.24 8.12 18.49
CA TYR A 215 -0.63 7.92 17.17
C TYR A 215 0.75 7.22 17.28
N GLN A 216 1.63 7.75 18.13
CA GLN A 216 2.98 7.22 18.31
C GLN A 216 3.00 5.80 18.91
N SER A 217 2.04 5.47 19.76
CA SER A 217 2.03 4.20 20.51
C SER A 217 1.25 3.09 19.81
N ASN A 218 0.16 3.42 19.11
CA ASN A 218 -0.71 2.44 18.47
C ASN A 218 -0.31 2.10 17.04
N PHE A 219 0.46 2.98 16.39
CA PHE A 219 1.03 2.73 15.07
C PHE A 219 2.57 2.69 15.17
N PRO A 220 3.16 1.76 15.95
CA PRO A 220 4.60 1.74 16.17
C PRO A 220 5.38 1.57 14.87
N ASP A 221 4.78 0.95 13.86
CA ASP A 221 5.40 0.78 12.55
C ASP A 221 5.40 2.07 11.71
N TYR A 222 4.62 3.09 12.09
CA TYR A 222 4.55 4.43 11.47
C TYR A 222 5.10 5.56 12.35
N ALA A 223 5.43 5.27 13.62
CA ALA A 223 5.93 6.25 14.58
C ALA A 223 7.16 7.04 14.09
N ASP A 224 8.02 6.44 13.25
CA ASP A 224 9.15 7.10 12.60
C ASP A 224 8.74 8.29 11.72
N MET A 225 7.57 8.25 11.08
CA MET A 225 7.04 9.39 10.31
C MET A 225 6.70 10.55 11.24
N GLY A 226 6.06 10.26 12.38
CA GLY A 226 5.78 11.28 13.40
C GLY A 226 7.05 11.84 14.05
N VAL A 227 8.09 11.02 14.25
CA VAL A 227 9.42 11.50 14.70
C VAL A 227 10.02 12.44 13.65
N ALA A 228 10.05 12.03 12.38
CA ALA A 228 10.61 12.84 11.28
C ALA A 228 9.87 14.18 11.12
N TYR A 229 8.54 14.16 11.27
CA TYR A 229 7.72 15.37 11.31
C TYR A 229 8.12 16.27 12.48
N GLN A 230 8.11 15.74 13.70
CA GLN A 230 8.36 16.54 14.91
C GLN A 230 9.75 17.15 14.91
N ASP A 231 10.79 16.37 14.59
CA ASP A 231 12.18 16.85 14.55
C ASP A 231 12.35 17.98 13.53
N THR A 232 11.74 17.82 12.35
CA THR A 232 11.76 18.84 11.28
C THR A 232 11.02 20.10 11.70
N TYR A 233 9.82 19.94 12.27
CA TYR A 233 9.01 21.04 12.77
C TYR A 233 9.74 21.85 13.85
N ASP A 234 10.29 21.16 14.85
CA ASP A 234 10.97 21.77 16.00
C ASP A 234 12.23 22.55 15.57
N GLU A 235 12.91 22.12 14.50
CA GLU A 235 14.03 22.87 13.92
C GLU A 235 13.54 24.08 13.12
N ASP A 236 12.59 23.89 12.21
CA ASP A 236 12.17 24.93 11.27
C ASP A 236 11.37 26.05 11.93
N ILE A 237 10.58 25.75 12.96
CA ILE A 237 9.77 26.75 13.69
C ILE A 237 10.63 27.82 14.38
N LYS A 238 11.93 27.56 14.57
CA LYS A 238 12.89 28.55 15.11
C LYS A 238 13.10 29.74 14.16
N THR A 239 12.86 29.55 12.86
CA THR A 239 13.17 30.54 11.82
C THR A 239 12.04 30.80 10.82
N LYS A 240 11.03 29.92 10.76
CA LYS A 240 9.89 29.99 9.83
C LYS A 240 8.58 30.29 10.55
N THR A 241 7.54 30.60 9.79
CA THR A 241 6.18 30.64 10.33
C THR A 241 5.68 29.22 10.66
N HIS A 242 4.63 29.13 11.48
CA HIS A 242 3.98 27.86 11.81
C HIS A 242 3.60 27.05 10.56
N GLU A 243 2.96 27.69 9.58
CA GLU A 243 2.49 27.00 8.37
C GLU A 243 3.66 26.53 7.50
N GLU A 244 4.72 27.32 7.37
CA GLU A 244 5.91 26.90 6.63
C GLU A 244 6.61 25.74 7.32
N ALA A 245 6.80 25.78 8.65
CA ALA A 245 7.41 24.69 9.40
C ALA A 245 6.57 23.40 9.34
N ALA A 246 5.24 23.51 9.51
CA ALA A 246 4.31 22.38 9.36
C ALA A 246 4.34 21.79 7.95
N GLN A 247 4.47 22.65 6.94
CA GLN A 247 4.61 22.20 5.56
C GLN A 247 5.87 21.37 5.33
N PHE A 248 7.05 21.89 5.72
CA PHE A 248 8.31 21.15 5.56
C PHE A 248 8.32 19.85 6.37
N ALA A 249 7.76 19.89 7.58
CA ALA A 249 7.60 18.70 8.40
C ALA A 249 6.68 17.64 7.75
N GLY A 250 5.58 18.06 7.12
CA GLY A 250 4.68 17.18 6.37
C GLY A 250 5.35 16.54 5.15
N GLU A 251 6.14 17.31 4.39
CA GLU A 251 6.96 16.80 3.28
C GLU A 251 7.96 15.73 3.78
N MET A 252 8.64 16.00 4.89
CA MET A 252 9.58 15.04 5.48
C MET A 252 8.87 13.77 5.98
N ALA A 253 7.68 13.90 6.57
CA ALA A 253 6.87 12.73 6.95
C ALA A 253 6.51 11.89 5.71
N TYR A 254 6.03 12.53 4.65
CA TYR A 254 5.71 11.87 3.38
C TYR A 254 6.92 11.11 2.81
N GLU A 255 8.10 11.73 2.76
CA GLU A 255 9.34 11.09 2.30
C GLU A 255 9.75 9.91 3.20
N GLN A 256 9.58 10.06 4.52
CA GLN A 256 9.88 9.02 5.50
C GLN A 256 9.02 7.77 5.29
N TYR A 257 7.83 7.89 4.69
CA TYR A 257 6.98 6.76 4.33
C TYR A 257 7.75 5.70 3.53
N PHE A 258 8.46 6.15 2.50
CA PHE A 258 9.16 5.29 1.53
C PHE A 258 10.47 4.70 2.06
N GLN A 259 10.94 5.13 3.23
CA GLN A 259 12.16 4.59 3.84
C GLN A 259 11.93 3.25 4.54
N ALA A 260 10.66 2.90 4.82
CA ALA A 260 10.31 1.67 5.51
C ALA A 260 9.96 0.55 4.51
N GLN A 261 10.92 -0.35 4.27
CA GLN A 261 10.75 -1.46 3.33
C GLN A 261 9.51 -2.32 3.59
N TRP A 262 9.12 -2.48 4.86
CA TRP A 262 7.96 -3.29 5.21
C TRP A 262 6.65 -2.69 4.67
N ARG A 263 6.51 -1.35 4.59
CA ARG A 263 5.34 -0.68 4.00
C ARG A 263 5.28 -0.98 2.52
N LEU A 264 6.41 -0.78 1.82
CA LEU A 264 6.52 -1.05 0.40
C LEU A 264 6.16 -2.51 0.10
N ASP A 265 6.73 -3.46 0.85
CA ASP A 265 6.42 -4.88 0.72
C ASP A 265 4.93 -5.17 0.95
N PHE A 266 4.33 -4.61 2.01
CA PHE A 266 2.95 -4.84 2.39
C PHE A 266 1.95 -4.29 1.36
N TYR A 267 2.09 -3.01 0.98
CA TYR A 267 1.16 -2.37 0.06
C TYR A 267 1.32 -2.88 -1.37
N ASN A 268 2.55 -3.13 -1.85
CA ASN A 268 2.73 -3.76 -3.16
C ASN A 268 2.11 -5.16 -3.22
N LEU A 269 2.24 -5.93 -2.13
CA LEU A 269 1.62 -7.24 -2.02
C LEU A 269 0.09 -7.17 -2.05
N LYS A 270 -0.50 -6.23 -1.29
CA LYS A 270 -1.94 -5.95 -1.26
C LYS A 270 -2.44 -5.55 -2.65
N THR A 271 -1.82 -4.54 -3.25
CA THR A 271 -2.22 -3.99 -4.56
C THR A 271 -2.09 -5.00 -5.67
N MET A 272 -0.97 -5.74 -5.75
CA MET A 272 -0.81 -6.80 -6.75
C MET A 272 -1.88 -7.88 -6.63
N THR A 273 -2.21 -8.27 -5.40
CA THR A 273 -3.28 -9.26 -5.17
C THR A 273 -4.62 -8.75 -5.72
N GLN A 274 -4.95 -7.48 -5.51
CA GLN A 274 -6.16 -6.87 -6.04
C GLN A 274 -6.14 -6.79 -7.58
N VAL A 275 -5.06 -6.28 -8.17
CA VAL A 275 -4.91 -6.19 -9.64
C VAL A 275 -5.03 -7.57 -10.29
N MET A 276 -4.38 -8.60 -9.73
CA MET A 276 -4.47 -9.96 -10.25
C MET A 276 -5.88 -10.56 -10.13
N ARG A 277 -6.61 -10.27 -9.04
CA ARG A 277 -8.02 -10.66 -8.89
C ARG A 277 -8.90 -9.98 -9.94
N HIS A 278 -8.75 -8.68 -10.13
CA HIS A 278 -9.46 -7.96 -11.18
C HIS A 278 -9.12 -8.50 -12.56
N TYR A 279 -7.88 -8.90 -12.81
CA TYR A 279 -7.46 -9.46 -14.09
C TYR A 279 -8.12 -10.81 -14.35
N ALA A 280 -8.18 -11.67 -13.33
CA ALA A 280 -8.82 -12.97 -13.46
C ALA A 280 -10.35 -12.84 -13.67
N ALA A 281 -10.98 -11.88 -12.98
CA ALA A 281 -12.39 -11.56 -13.14
C ALA A 281 -12.69 -10.88 -14.50
N ALA A 282 -11.76 -10.11 -15.06
CA ALA A 282 -12.02 -9.34 -16.27
C ALA A 282 -12.29 -10.22 -17.50
N ASP A 283 -13.31 -9.86 -18.26
CA ASP A 283 -13.70 -10.52 -19.49
C ASP A 283 -12.77 -10.21 -20.68
N SER A 284 -12.03 -9.11 -20.62
CA SER A 284 -11.12 -8.67 -21.67
C SER A 284 -9.83 -8.04 -21.13
N ILE A 285 -8.69 -8.52 -21.65
CA ILE A 285 -7.35 -7.95 -21.42
C ILE A 285 -7.26 -6.51 -21.97
N ALA A 286 -8.07 -6.16 -22.98
CA ALA A 286 -8.08 -4.82 -23.57
C ALA A 286 -8.55 -3.71 -22.61
N ALA A 287 -9.11 -4.07 -21.45
CA ALA A 287 -9.43 -3.10 -20.40
C ALA A 287 -8.18 -2.59 -19.66
N TYR A 288 -7.03 -3.26 -19.82
CA TYR A 288 -5.76 -2.91 -19.20
C TYR A 288 -4.93 -2.08 -20.17
N VAL A 289 -4.62 -0.85 -19.80
CA VAL A 289 -3.86 0.11 -20.60
C VAL A 289 -2.65 0.54 -19.81
N ASP A 290 -1.47 0.44 -20.42
CA ASP A 290 -0.22 0.92 -19.84
C ASP A 290 -0.38 2.40 -19.46
N ARG A 291 -0.03 2.72 -18.23
CA ARG A 291 -0.09 4.07 -17.70
C ARG A 291 1.01 4.24 -16.68
N ASP A 292 1.72 5.35 -16.75
CA ASP A 292 2.63 5.75 -15.69
C ASP A 292 1.93 6.75 -14.77
N GLN A 293 2.32 6.77 -13.50
CA GLN A 293 1.93 7.84 -12.60
C GLN A 293 2.55 9.14 -13.11
N THR A 294 1.80 10.23 -13.03
CA THR A 294 2.31 11.58 -13.31
C THR A 294 2.62 12.32 -12.01
N ASP A 295 3.56 13.26 -12.04
CA ASP A 295 3.90 14.10 -10.87
C ASP A 295 2.65 14.81 -10.31
N ILE A 296 1.73 15.23 -11.19
CA ILE A 296 0.47 15.87 -10.80
C ILE A 296 -0.43 14.90 -10.02
N GLU A 297 -0.43 13.61 -10.36
CA GLU A 297 -1.19 12.60 -9.61
C GLU A 297 -0.55 12.32 -8.26
N ALA A 298 0.77 12.14 -8.20
CA ALA A 298 1.51 11.98 -6.95
C ALA A 298 1.29 13.19 -6.01
N GLN A 299 1.34 14.41 -6.56
CA GLN A 299 1.05 15.66 -5.86
C GLN A 299 -0.37 15.72 -5.30
N LYS A 300 -1.35 15.21 -6.05
CA LYS A 300 -2.76 15.22 -5.62
C LYS A 300 -3.03 14.30 -4.45
N MET A 301 -2.23 13.24 -4.26
CA MET A 301 -2.44 12.28 -3.18
C MET A 301 -2.24 12.88 -1.79
N ALA A 302 -1.27 13.78 -1.63
CA ALA A 302 -1.01 14.41 -0.35
C ALA A 302 -1.64 15.81 -0.23
N ASN A 303 -2.66 16.10 -1.02
CA ASN A 303 -3.43 17.33 -0.90
C ASN A 303 -4.41 17.26 0.26
N LEU A 304 -4.56 18.38 0.96
CA LEU A 304 -5.64 18.66 1.90
C LEU A 304 -6.64 19.65 1.30
N PRO A 305 -7.91 19.65 1.77
CA PRO A 305 -8.79 20.79 1.59
C PRO A 305 -8.08 22.09 2.02
N GLY A 306 -8.13 23.13 1.18
CA GLY A 306 -7.44 24.40 1.43
C GLY A 306 -6.10 24.56 0.70
N GLY A 307 -5.65 23.56 -0.07
CA GLY A 307 -4.52 23.69 -1.00
C GLY A 307 -3.14 23.44 -0.41
N ILE A 308 -3.09 22.93 0.82
CA ILE A 308 -1.87 22.34 1.40
C ILE A 308 -1.61 21.02 0.68
N SER A 309 -0.36 20.77 0.29
CA SER A 309 0.08 19.53 -0.36
C SER A 309 1.39 19.11 0.29
N PHE A 310 1.54 17.87 0.77
CA PHE A 310 2.82 17.38 1.33
C PHE A 310 3.70 16.65 0.32
N SER A 311 3.26 16.59 -0.93
CA SER A 311 4.00 15.95 -2.00
C SER A 311 4.35 16.95 -3.11
N ARG A 312 4.46 18.26 -2.77
CA ARG A 312 4.79 19.34 -3.74
C ARG A 312 6.06 19.09 -4.53
N ASN A 313 7.02 18.40 -3.91
CA ASN A 313 8.31 18.05 -4.48
C ASN A 313 8.38 16.56 -4.86
N SER A 314 7.30 15.81 -4.72
CA SER A 314 7.28 14.42 -5.18
C SER A 314 7.17 14.40 -6.70
N ASP A 315 8.12 13.72 -7.32
CA ASP A 315 7.98 13.24 -8.68
C ASP A 315 7.09 11.99 -8.68
N ALA A 316 6.66 11.57 -9.87
CA ALA A 316 6.08 10.24 -10.04
C ALA A 316 7.05 9.17 -9.52
N LEU A 317 6.53 8.21 -8.77
CA LEU A 317 7.35 7.16 -8.18
C LEU A 317 7.98 6.30 -9.27
N ASP A 318 9.30 6.13 -9.19
CA ASP A 318 10.00 5.18 -10.03
C ASP A 318 9.93 3.75 -9.45
N ASN A 319 10.41 2.77 -10.21
CA ASN A 319 10.39 1.37 -9.77
C ASN A 319 11.21 1.12 -8.50
N ASP A 320 12.32 1.84 -8.30
CA ASP A 320 13.15 1.64 -7.13
C ASP A 320 12.46 2.25 -5.89
N GLU A 321 11.67 3.30 -6.05
CA GLU A 321 10.82 3.88 -4.99
C GLU A 321 9.57 3.03 -4.70
N ILE A 322 8.93 2.46 -5.74
CA ILE A 322 7.79 1.56 -5.58
C ILE A 322 8.20 0.32 -4.78
N PHE A 323 9.25 -0.37 -5.22
CA PHE A 323 9.61 -1.66 -4.62
C PHE A 323 10.60 -1.54 -3.47
N GLY A 324 11.39 -0.47 -3.41
CA GLY A 324 12.50 -0.34 -2.46
C GLY A 324 13.62 -1.35 -2.72
N PHE A 325 14.23 -1.82 -1.65
CA PHE A 325 15.44 -2.65 -1.68
C PHE A 325 15.26 -3.98 -0.95
N GLY A 326 16.11 -4.95 -1.30
CA GLY A 326 16.18 -6.24 -0.63
C GLY A 326 15.45 -7.37 -1.36
N LYS A 327 15.33 -8.51 -0.69
CA LYS A 327 14.91 -9.76 -1.35
C LYS A 327 13.42 -9.77 -1.71
N ASN A 328 12.57 -9.22 -0.84
CA ASN A 328 11.14 -9.15 -1.09
C ASN A 328 10.83 -8.18 -2.24
N ALA A 329 11.42 -6.99 -2.23
CA ALA A 329 11.39 -6.03 -3.33
C ALA A 329 11.72 -6.69 -4.69
N GLN A 330 12.82 -7.45 -4.76
CA GLN A 330 13.21 -8.15 -5.99
C GLN A 330 12.19 -9.20 -6.43
N ILE A 331 11.60 -9.94 -5.49
CA ILE A 331 10.56 -10.94 -5.79
C ILE A 331 9.28 -10.27 -6.29
N LEU A 332 8.84 -9.21 -5.63
CA LEU A 332 7.65 -8.45 -6.00
C LEU A 332 7.81 -7.81 -7.38
N ARG A 333 8.95 -7.16 -7.64
CA ARG A 333 9.29 -6.60 -8.95
C ARG A 333 9.27 -7.65 -10.04
N TYR A 334 9.91 -8.79 -9.78
CA TYR A 334 9.94 -9.90 -10.73
C TYR A 334 8.55 -10.46 -11.05
N LEU A 335 7.69 -10.57 -10.03
CA LEU A 335 6.31 -11.03 -10.21
C LEU A 335 5.47 -10.02 -10.98
N ALA A 336 5.63 -8.72 -10.69
CA ALA A 336 4.97 -7.64 -11.42
C ALA A 336 5.39 -7.64 -12.90
N ASP A 337 6.69 -7.72 -13.18
CA ASP A 337 7.23 -7.76 -14.55
C ASP A 337 6.73 -8.99 -15.33
N ALA A 338 6.67 -10.15 -14.68
CA ALA A 338 6.18 -11.37 -15.31
C ALA A 338 4.67 -11.34 -15.57
N PHE A 339 3.90 -10.73 -14.66
CA PHE A 339 2.47 -10.50 -14.84
C PHE A 339 2.19 -9.54 -15.99
N GLU A 340 2.90 -8.40 -16.04
CA GLU A 340 2.76 -7.41 -17.12
C GLU A 340 3.15 -8.00 -18.48
N ALA A 341 4.25 -8.75 -18.53
CA ALA A 341 4.63 -9.45 -19.75
C ALA A 341 3.59 -10.49 -20.17
N HIS A 342 2.95 -11.19 -19.23
CA HIS A 342 1.89 -12.14 -19.55
C HIS A 342 0.68 -11.41 -20.14
N ARG A 343 0.26 -10.32 -19.50
CA ARG A 343 -0.82 -9.45 -19.96
C ARG A 343 -0.58 -8.94 -21.38
N LYS A 344 0.66 -8.58 -21.71
CA LYS A 344 1.09 -8.13 -23.04
C LYS A 344 1.28 -9.26 -24.07
N GLY A 345 1.14 -10.52 -23.65
CA GLY A 345 1.36 -11.70 -24.49
C GLY A 345 2.84 -12.09 -24.67
N GLU A 346 3.76 -11.33 -24.10
CA GLU A 346 5.22 -11.56 -24.12
C GLU A 346 5.64 -12.74 -23.24
N ASN A 347 4.81 -13.12 -22.26
CA ASN A 347 5.04 -14.24 -21.35
C ASN A 347 3.90 -15.28 -21.46
N SER A 348 3.51 -15.61 -22.69
CA SER A 348 2.43 -16.56 -22.99
C SER A 348 2.91 -18.00 -23.27
N GLU A 349 4.22 -18.19 -23.47
CA GLU A 349 4.81 -19.47 -23.79
C GLU A 349 5.96 -19.84 -22.83
N THR A 350 6.32 -21.12 -22.81
CA THR A 350 7.51 -21.62 -22.10
C THR A 350 8.63 -21.91 -23.09
N ASN A 351 9.10 -20.88 -23.79
CA ASN A 351 10.22 -20.96 -24.73
C ASN A 351 11.54 -20.53 -24.06
N ALA A 352 12.68 -20.70 -24.74
CA ALA A 352 14.00 -20.42 -24.13
C ALA A 352 14.15 -18.95 -23.70
N GLU A 353 13.57 -18.01 -24.45
CA GLU A 353 13.63 -16.58 -24.18
C GLU A 353 12.79 -16.19 -22.95
N THR A 354 11.54 -16.64 -22.90
CA THR A 354 10.64 -16.43 -21.75
C THR A 354 11.13 -17.14 -20.49
N LEU A 355 11.70 -18.35 -20.61
CA LEU A 355 12.36 -19.04 -19.51
C LEU A 355 13.61 -18.31 -19.03
N ASP A 356 14.38 -17.67 -19.91
CA ASP A 356 15.53 -16.85 -19.48
C ASP A 356 15.06 -15.62 -18.69
N LYS A 357 14.07 -14.90 -19.24
CA LYS A 357 13.56 -13.64 -18.71
C LYS A 357 12.69 -13.80 -17.46
N PHE A 358 11.67 -14.67 -17.52
CA PHE A 358 10.64 -14.84 -16.49
C PHE A 358 10.73 -16.16 -15.73
N GLY A 359 11.78 -16.95 -15.98
CA GLY A 359 12.15 -18.09 -15.13
C GLY A 359 10.99 -19.05 -14.98
N LEU A 360 10.48 -19.20 -13.75
CA LEU A 360 9.38 -20.11 -13.47
C LEU A 360 7.98 -19.49 -13.55
N LEU A 361 7.92 -18.19 -13.83
CA LEU A 361 6.70 -17.51 -14.26
C LEU A 361 6.55 -17.56 -15.80
N ALA A 362 7.49 -18.19 -16.51
CA ALA A 362 7.46 -18.33 -17.96
C ALA A 362 6.25 -19.15 -18.45
N GLY A 363 5.35 -18.52 -19.19
CA GLY A 363 4.13 -19.16 -19.71
C GLY A 363 3.11 -19.50 -18.62
N VAL A 364 3.21 -18.90 -17.43
CA VAL A 364 2.16 -19.03 -16.40
C VAL A 364 0.89 -18.36 -16.90
N ASP A 365 -0.20 -19.12 -16.97
CA ASP A 365 -1.54 -18.55 -17.12
C ASP A 365 -1.97 -17.96 -15.77
N PHE A 366 -1.71 -16.67 -15.59
CA PHE A 366 -2.00 -15.98 -14.34
C PHE A 366 -3.51 -15.99 -14.03
N LYS A 367 -4.37 -15.97 -15.04
CA LYS A 367 -5.81 -16.04 -14.85
C LYS A 367 -6.23 -17.41 -14.32
N ALA A 368 -5.73 -18.49 -14.91
CA ALA A 368 -5.97 -19.84 -14.41
C ALA A 368 -5.38 -20.05 -13.01
N ALA A 369 -4.16 -19.58 -12.75
CA ALA A 369 -3.51 -19.70 -11.45
C ALA A 369 -4.28 -18.96 -10.35
N VAL A 370 -4.77 -17.75 -10.65
CA VAL A 370 -5.60 -16.97 -9.73
C VAL A 370 -6.91 -17.71 -9.42
N ASN A 371 -7.63 -18.15 -10.45
CA ASN A 371 -8.89 -18.87 -10.27
C ASN A 371 -8.69 -20.17 -9.48
N ASP A 372 -7.61 -20.92 -9.76
CA ASP A 372 -7.28 -22.15 -9.03
C ASP A 372 -7.04 -21.89 -7.53
N LEU A 373 -6.35 -20.79 -7.20
CA LEU A 373 -6.07 -20.39 -5.81
C LEU A 373 -7.34 -19.91 -5.09
N LEU A 374 -8.19 -19.15 -5.77
CA LEU A 374 -9.49 -18.73 -5.26
C LEU A 374 -10.40 -19.93 -4.98
N ASP A 375 -10.42 -20.91 -5.88
CA ASP A 375 -11.26 -22.11 -5.79
C ASP A 375 -10.76 -23.12 -4.73
N LYS A 376 -9.44 -23.37 -4.66
CA LYS A 376 -8.88 -24.47 -3.86
C LYS A 376 -8.52 -24.08 -2.44
N GLU A 377 -7.91 -22.92 -2.25
CA GLU A 377 -7.23 -22.62 -0.98
C GLU A 377 -8.04 -21.69 -0.09
N LYS A 378 -9.10 -21.05 -0.61
CA LYS A 378 -9.69 -19.84 0.01
C LYS A 378 -8.58 -18.88 0.45
N ALA A 379 -7.48 -18.83 -0.31
CA ALA A 379 -6.25 -18.18 0.11
C ALA A 379 -6.49 -16.67 0.15
N PRO A 380 -6.34 -16.02 1.31
CA PRO A 380 -6.59 -14.59 1.40
C PRO A 380 -5.59 -13.77 0.59
N ASN A 381 -4.39 -14.30 0.33
CA ASN A 381 -3.34 -13.62 -0.42
C ASN A 381 -2.74 -14.50 -1.53
N ILE A 382 -3.07 -14.16 -2.77
CA ILE A 382 -2.76 -14.95 -3.97
C ILE A 382 -1.28 -14.89 -4.33
N VAL A 383 -0.67 -13.73 -4.12
CA VAL A 383 0.75 -13.49 -4.37
C VAL A 383 1.58 -14.32 -3.40
N VAL A 384 1.22 -14.36 -2.12
CA VAL A 384 1.93 -15.20 -1.14
C VAL A 384 1.87 -16.67 -1.56
N ALA A 385 0.72 -17.16 -2.01
CA ALA A 385 0.61 -18.53 -2.50
C ALA A 385 1.50 -18.79 -3.73
N LEU A 386 1.51 -17.87 -4.70
CA LEU A 386 2.41 -17.93 -5.86
C LEU A 386 3.90 -17.90 -5.45
N ILE A 387 4.28 -17.04 -4.50
CA ILE A 387 5.65 -16.96 -3.95
C ILE A 387 6.01 -18.25 -3.21
N MET A 388 5.11 -18.80 -2.39
CA MET A 388 5.35 -20.03 -1.65
C MET A 388 5.46 -21.23 -2.58
N GLN A 389 4.61 -21.32 -3.60
CA GLN A 389 4.73 -22.32 -4.65
C GLN A 389 6.06 -22.15 -5.39
N ALA A 390 6.46 -20.90 -5.64
CA ALA A 390 7.72 -20.62 -6.30
C ALA A 390 8.92 -21.10 -5.43
N GLN A 391 8.91 -20.76 -4.14
CA GLN A 391 9.92 -21.20 -3.17
C GLN A 391 9.96 -22.72 -3.05
N ALA A 392 8.81 -23.40 -2.99
CA ALA A 392 8.72 -24.86 -2.91
C ALA A 392 9.35 -25.56 -4.12
N GLN A 393 9.38 -24.90 -5.29
CA GLN A 393 10.03 -25.39 -6.51
C GLN A 393 11.52 -24.99 -6.62
N GLY A 394 12.09 -24.36 -5.60
CA GLY A 394 13.51 -23.97 -5.55
C GLY A 394 13.86 -22.78 -6.45
N ILE A 395 12.90 -21.89 -6.70
CA ILE A 395 13.05 -20.74 -7.63
C ILE A 395 14.02 -19.70 -7.11
N GLN A 396 13.99 -19.42 -5.81
CA GLN A 396 14.84 -18.42 -5.20
C GLN A 396 16.33 -18.73 -5.42
N ASP A 397 16.71 -20.00 -5.29
CA ASP A 397 18.08 -20.45 -5.51
C ASP A 397 18.49 -20.34 -6.98
N LYS A 398 17.56 -20.59 -7.91
CA LYS A 398 17.80 -20.45 -9.37
C LYS A 398 17.88 -18.99 -9.81
N LEU A 399 17.06 -18.11 -9.26
CA LEU A 399 17.10 -16.66 -9.53
C LEU A 399 18.39 -16.04 -9.00
N LEU A 400 18.78 -16.36 -7.77
CA LEU A 400 20.04 -15.89 -7.19
C LEU A 400 21.26 -16.43 -7.94
N ALA A 401 21.23 -17.69 -8.38
CA ALA A 401 22.28 -18.27 -9.23
C ALA A 401 22.39 -17.55 -10.58
N ARG A 402 21.27 -17.28 -11.25
CA ARG A 402 21.27 -16.54 -12.53
C ARG A 402 21.67 -15.08 -12.40
N GLN A 403 21.24 -14.39 -11.34
CA GLN A 403 21.69 -13.04 -11.06
C GLN A 403 23.20 -13.02 -10.79
N ALA A 404 23.72 -14.00 -10.05
CA ALA A 404 25.16 -14.16 -9.85
C ALA A 404 25.89 -14.45 -11.18
N GLU A 405 25.33 -15.28 -12.07
CA GLU A 405 25.87 -15.52 -13.41
C GLU A 405 25.88 -14.24 -14.26
N LYS A 406 24.79 -13.48 -14.32
CA LYS A 406 24.73 -12.19 -15.04
C LYS A 406 25.71 -11.15 -14.47
N ILE A 407 25.88 -11.11 -13.15
CA ILE A 407 26.89 -10.25 -12.50
C ILE A 407 28.31 -10.70 -12.90
N LEU A 408 28.57 -12.01 -12.97
CA LEU A 408 29.86 -12.55 -13.40
C LEU A 408 30.13 -12.32 -14.90
N GLU A 409 29.11 -12.34 -15.75
CA GLU A 409 29.20 -12.03 -17.18
C GLU A 409 29.41 -10.53 -17.45
N GLN A 410 28.81 -9.66 -16.64
CA GLN A 410 28.94 -8.21 -16.73
C GLN A 410 30.18 -7.68 -15.99
N ALA A 411 30.79 -8.48 -15.12
CA ALA A 411 32.07 -8.14 -14.51
C ALA A 411 33.12 -8.02 -15.63
N PRO A 412 33.81 -6.87 -15.77
CA PRO A 412 34.79 -6.69 -16.83
C PRO A 412 35.85 -7.78 -16.69
N VAL A 413 36.09 -8.53 -17.77
CA VAL A 413 37.14 -9.55 -17.88
C VAL A 413 38.50 -8.85 -17.81
N ARG A 414 38.90 -8.44 -16.62
CA ARG A 414 40.25 -8.04 -16.24
C ARG A 414 40.53 -8.54 -14.82
N VAL A 415 40.49 -9.85 -14.65
CA VAL A 415 41.38 -10.48 -13.68
C VAL A 415 42.70 -10.71 -14.41
N ILE A 416 43.54 -9.67 -14.41
CA ILE A 416 44.97 -9.84 -14.66
C ILE A 416 45.47 -10.69 -13.49
N THR A 417 45.98 -11.88 -13.79
CA THR A 417 46.65 -12.77 -12.86
C THR A 417 48.00 -12.17 -12.46
N GLU A 418 48.01 -11.16 -11.60
CA GLU A 418 49.20 -10.83 -10.82
C GLU A 418 49.13 -11.54 -9.45
N PRO A 419 50.19 -12.26 -9.04
CA PRO A 419 50.22 -12.94 -7.76
C PRO A 419 50.24 -11.90 -6.62
N LEU A 420 49.16 -11.89 -5.85
CA LEU A 420 49.01 -11.06 -4.65
C LEU A 420 50.01 -11.52 -3.57
N ILE A 421 51.14 -10.82 -3.45
CA ILE A 421 52.05 -10.94 -2.30
C ILE A 421 51.42 -10.16 -1.14
N ILE A 422 50.72 -10.86 -0.24
CA ILE A 422 50.18 -10.27 0.98
C ILE A 422 51.34 -10.04 1.97
N ARG A 423 51.78 -8.78 2.10
CA ARG A 423 52.50 -8.33 3.30
C ARG A 423 51.48 -7.91 4.34
N ILE A 424 51.45 -8.65 5.45
CA ILE A 424 50.66 -8.32 6.64
C ILE A 424 51.37 -7.18 7.37
N THR A 425 50.69 -6.04 7.55
CA THR A 425 51.00 -5.04 8.58
C THR A 425 49.71 -4.64 9.30
N PRO A 426 49.72 -4.38 10.62
CA PRO A 426 48.50 -4.20 11.40
C PRO A 426 48.04 -2.73 11.52
N ALA A 427 46.72 -2.56 11.36
CA ALA A 427 45.78 -1.66 12.04
C ALA A 427 45.97 -0.12 12.05
N MET A 428 44.98 0.60 11.52
CA MET A 428 44.32 1.81 12.08
C MET A 428 42.87 1.83 11.52
N LYS A 429 41.81 1.72 12.33
CA LYS A 429 41.01 2.77 13.00
C LYS A 429 40.37 3.82 12.08
N GLU A 430 39.04 3.90 12.22
CA GLU A 430 38.10 4.98 11.82
C GLU A 430 37.87 5.19 10.32
N ASP A 431 36.64 4.92 9.85
CA ASP A 431 35.88 5.97 9.17
C ASP A 431 34.36 5.71 9.17
N ALA A 432 33.61 6.78 9.39
CA ALA A 432 32.17 6.83 9.48
C ALA A 432 31.63 7.74 8.36
N GLY A 433 30.55 7.29 7.71
CA GLY A 433 29.63 8.15 6.97
C GLY A 433 29.91 8.30 5.47
N HIS A 434 28.87 8.08 4.67
CA HIS A 434 28.42 8.92 3.55
C HIS A 434 27.25 8.19 2.85
N ARG A 435 26.04 8.76 2.91
CA ARG A 435 24.98 8.50 1.93
C ARG A 435 24.36 9.83 1.51
N HIS A 436 24.04 9.88 0.22
CA HIS A 436 23.74 11.05 -0.58
C HIS A 436 22.39 11.66 -0.23
N SER A 437 22.38 12.93 0.20
CA SER A 437 21.20 13.77 0.14
C SER A 437 21.01 14.25 -1.30
N HIS A 438 19.89 13.89 -1.93
CA HIS A 438 19.43 14.57 -3.13
C HIS A 438 18.92 15.96 -2.75
N MET A 439 19.73 16.99 -2.97
CA MET A 439 19.28 18.38 -2.90
C MET A 439 18.51 18.72 -4.18
N PRO A 440 17.35 19.40 -4.10
CA PRO A 440 16.61 19.83 -5.29
C PRO A 440 17.40 20.88 -6.09
N ARG A 441 17.49 20.69 -7.41
CA ARG A 441 18.16 21.61 -8.34
C ARG A 441 17.29 22.85 -8.57
N ASN A 442 17.48 23.89 -7.76
CA ASN A 442 16.99 25.24 -8.07
C ASN A 442 17.80 25.86 -9.22
N THR A 443 17.34 25.71 -10.46
CA THR A 443 17.84 26.47 -11.61
C THR A 443 16.79 27.50 -12.04
N PRO A 444 16.98 28.81 -11.83
CA PRO A 444 16.04 29.81 -12.29
C PRO A 444 16.11 29.97 -13.82
N PRO A 445 14.98 30.30 -14.50
CA PRO A 445 14.97 30.45 -15.94
C PRO A 445 15.75 31.70 -16.35
N LYS A 446 16.70 31.54 -17.28
CA LYS A 446 17.34 32.66 -17.97
C LYS A 446 16.28 33.37 -18.82
N LYS A 447 16.08 34.66 -18.54
CA LYS A 447 15.40 35.58 -19.45
C LYS A 447 16.38 35.97 -20.55
N ASP A 448 16.15 35.49 -21.76
CA ASP A 448 16.80 36.03 -22.95
C ASP A 448 16.11 37.34 -23.35
N ARG A 449 16.94 38.33 -23.68
CA ARG A 449 16.57 39.64 -24.22
C ARG A 449 16.59 39.62 -25.73
#